data_AF-A0A7X6PAQ5-F1
#
_entry.id   AF-A0A7X6PAQ5-F1
#
_cell.length_a   1.000
_cell.length_b   1.000
_cell.length_c   1.000
_cell.angle_alpha   90.00
_cell.angle_beta   90.00
_cell.angle_gamma   90.00
#
_symmetry.space_group_name_H-M   'P 1'
#
loop_
_entity.id
_entity.type
_entity.pdbx_description
1 polymer ?
#
loop_
_entity_poly.entity_id
_entity_poly.type
_entity_poly.pdbx_seq_one_letter_code
_entity_poly.pdbx_strand_id
1 'polypeptide(L)'
;MKKFNKTITPEDIVAVCGGEYHGEQNITLQSVADPEEADSSSVIFWEQEKYLDAVKKSPAVLIFCHPDKANNLPNRNLILHPHPYFAFLRLVDWWIEQDAEKPIPEIHPTAIIDSSAIIGDGVYIGPY
;
A
#
# COMPACT_ATOMS: atom_id res chain seq x y z
N MET A 1 -2.91 6.07 -10.15
CA MET A 1 -1.86 6.16 -9.10
C MET A 1 -2.41 6.79 -7.82
N LYS A 2 -2.21 6.15 -6.65
CA LYS A 2 -2.56 6.70 -5.33
C LYS A 2 -1.28 7.07 -4.56
N LYS A 3 -1.22 8.31 -4.06
CA LYS A 3 -0.12 8.82 -3.25
C LYS A 3 -0.52 8.85 -1.77
N PHE A 4 0.47 8.70 -0.90
CA PHE A 4 0.32 8.74 0.55
C PHE A 4 1.20 9.86 1.12
N ASN A 5 0.78 10.46 2.22
CA ASN A 5 1.57 11.47 2.94
C ASN A 5 2.70 10.81 3.73
N LYS A 6 2.44 9.65 4.33
CA LYS A 6 3.42 8.87 5.07
C LYS A 6 4.21 7.99 4.13
N THR A 7 5.53 8.13 4.13
CA THR A 7 6.42 7.23 3.39
C THR A 7 6.74 5.97 4.20
N ILE A 8 7.01 4.88 3.50
CA ILE A 8 7.33 3.58 4.11
C ILE A 8 8.62 3.01 3.54
N THR A 9 9.16 1.99 4.20
CA THR A 9 10.39 1.28 3.83
C THR A 9 10.09 -0.15 3.38
N PRO A 10 11.05 -0.85 2.73
CA PRO A 10 10.90 -2.27 2.43
C PRO A 10 10.69 -3.15 3.67
N GLU A 11 11.29 -2.77 4.80
CA GLU A 11 11.13 -3.50 6.06
C GLU A 11 9.68 -3.46 6.56
N ASP A 12 9.03 -2.29 6.48
CA ASP A 12 7.61 -2.16 6.79
C ASP A 12 6.75 -3.06 5.90
N ILE A 13 7.07 -3.10 4.61
CA ILE A 13 6.35 -3.93 3.64
C ILE A 13 6.48 -5.41 4.01
N VAL A 14 7.68 -5.89 4.31
CA VAL A 14 7.91 -7.29 4.72
C VAL A 14 7.20 -7.60 6.05
N ALA A 15 7.20 -6.69 7.01
CA ALA A 15 6.52 -6.88 8.28
C ALA A 15 5.00 -7.05 8.12
N VAL A 16 4.38 -6.32 7.19
CA VAL A 16 2.93 -6.35 6.94
C VAL A 16 2.53 -7.48 6.00
N CYS A 17 3.29 -7.67 4.93
CA CYS A 17 2.92 -8.52 3.81
C CYS A 17 3.57 -9.91 3.89
N GLY A 18 4.66 -10.06 4.64
CA GLY A 18 5.56 -11.20 4.54
C GLY A 18 6.36 -11.21 3.24
N GLY A 19 6.92 -12.38 2.91
CA GLY A 19 7.76 -12.56 1.74
C GLY A 19 9.21 -12.19 1.98
N GLU A 20 9.98 -12.10 0.89
CA GLU A 20 11.41 -11.83 0.92
C GLU A 20 11.73 -10.58 0.09
N TYR A 21 12.48 -9.65 0.68
CA TYR A 21 12.90 -8.43 -0.01
C TYR A 21 14.29 -8.59 -0.65
N HIS A 22 14.40 -8.32 -1.95
CA HIS A 22 15.66 -8.28 -2.69
C HIS A 22 15.86 -6.90 -3.30
N GLY A 23 16.97 -6.23 -3.02
CA GLY A 23 17.25 -4.93 -3.61
C GLY A 23 18.08 -4.03 -2.70
N GLU A 24 18.03 -2.74 -3.00
CA GLU A 24 18.69 -1.68 -2.23
C GLU A 24 17.99 -1.45 -0.88
N GLN A 25 18.75 -1.27 0.19
CA GLN A 25 18.18 -1.09 1.53
C GLN A 25 17.61 0.32 1.76
N ASN A 26 18.18 1.33 1.10
CA ASN A 26 17.84 2.74 1.32
C ASN A 26 16.88 3.28 0.24
N ILE A 27 15.72 2.66 0.11
CA ILE A 27 14.64 3.17 -0.76
C ILE A 27 13.46 3.66 0.06
N THR A 28 12.80 4.69 -0.45
CA THR A 28 11.61 5.29 0.15
C THR A 28 10.44 5.14 -0.80
N LEU A 29 9.30 4.70 -0.27
CA LEU A 29 8.11 4.43 -1.05
C LEU A 29 7.01 5.40 -0.62
N GLN A 30 6.31 6.00 -1.58
CA GLN A 30 5.28 7.02 -1.33
C GLN A 30 3.95 6.81 -2.08
N SER A 31 3.91 5.87 -3.01
CA SER A 31 2.71 5.66 -3.82
C SER A 31 2.54 4.20 -4.25
N VAL A 32 1.32 3.90 -4.70
CA VAL A 32 0.98 2.66 -5.40
C VAL A 32 0.38 3.02 -6.76
N ALA A 33 0.70 2.26 -7.79
CA ALA A 33 0.27 2.55 -9.15
C ALA A 33 0.16 1.30 -10.01
N ASP A 34 -0.47 1.44 -11.17
CA ASP A 34 -0.30 0.51 -12.27
C ASP A 34 1.06 0.74 -12.96
N PRO A 35 1.65 -0.27 -13.62
CA PRO A 35 2.97 -0.17 -14.22
C PRO A 35 3.14 1.02 -15.18
N GLU A 36 2.11 1.38 -15.94
CA GLU A 36 2.14 2.50 -16.89
C GLU A 36 2.10 3.89 -16.24
N GLU A 37 1.55 4.00 -15.02
CA GLU A 37 1.36 5.28 -14.32
C GLU A 37 2.38 5.52 -13.19
N ALA A 38 3.16 4.50 -12.87
CA ALA A 38 4.13 4.54 -11.78
C ALA A 38 5.20 5.62 -12.00
N ASP A 39 5.69 6.16 -10.88
CA ASP A 39 6.85 7.04 -10.77
C ASP A 39 7.96 6.38 -9.93
N SER A 40 9.07 7.10 -9.71
CA SER A 40 10.24 6.62 -8.97
C SER A 40 10.02 6.49 -7.45
N SER A 41 8.79 6.65 -6.97
CA SER A 41 8.38 6.39 -5.58
C SER A 41 7.29 5.33 -5.47
N SER A 42 6.88 4.76 -6.60
CA SER A 42 5.73 3.88 -6.72
C SER A 42 6.08 2.42 -6.45
N VAL A 43 5.16 1.75 -5.76
CA VAL A 43 5.08 0.30 -5.63
C VAL A 43 4.08 -0.23 -6.65
N ILE A 44 4.48 -1.29 -7.36
CA ILE A 44 3.61 -2.01 -8.29
C ILE A 44 3.65 -3.51 -8.00
N PHE A 45 2.79 -4.29 -8.66
CA PHE A 45 2.86 -5.76 -8.65
C PHE A 45 2.90 -6.32 -10.07
N TRP A 46 3.40 -7.54 -10.20
CA TRP A 46 3.41 -8.27 -11.45
C TRP A 46 3.06 -9.74 -11.23
N GLU A 47 2.00 -10.19 -11.91
CA GLU A 47 1.52 -11.58 -11.86
C GLU A 47 1.27 -12.17 -13.25
N GLN A 48 0.63 -11.44 -14.17
CA GLN A 48 0.33 -11.94 -15.52
C GLN A 48 1.44 -11.59 -16.50
N GLU A 49 1.88 -12.57 -17.30
CA GLU A 49 3.02 -12.42 -18.23
C GLU A 49 2.81 -11.32 -19.28
N LYS A 50 1.57 -11.10 -19.72
CA LYS A 50 1.23 -10.06 -20.71
C LYS A 50 1.62 -8.64 -20.27
N TYR A 51 1.80 -8.39 -18.98
CA TYR A 51 2.20 -7.09 -18.44
C TYR A 51 3.72 -6.97 -18.20
N LEU A 52 4.52 -8.00 -18.50
CA LEU A 52 5.96 -8.00 -18.24
C LEU A 52 6.67 -6.81 -18.93
N ASP A 53 6.32 -6.52 -20.18
CA ASP A 53 6.93 -5.40 -20.91
C ASP A 53 6.61 -4.04 -20.29
N ALA A 54 5.39 -3.86 -19.78
CA ALA A 54 5.00 -2.65 -19.07
C ALA A 54 5.77 -2.54 -17.74
N VAL A 55 5.85 -3.62 -16.97
CA VAL A 55 6.58 -3.70 -15.69
C VAL A 55 8.08 -3.42 -15.88
N LYS A 56 8.71 -3.97 -16.93
CA LYS A 56 10.12 -3.72 -17.24
C LYS A 56 10.41 -2.27 -17.55
N LYS A 57 9.50 -1.59 -18.27
CA LYS A 57 9.62 -0.17 -18.64
C LYS A 57 9.21 0.78 -17.52
N SER A 58 8.47 0.29 -16.54
CA SER A 58 7.96 1.08 -15.43
C SER A 58 9.09 1.66 -14.57
N PRO A 59 9.02 2.94 -14.17
CA PRO A 59 10.00 3.56 -13.28
C PRO A 59 9.75 3.23 -11.80
N ALA A 60 8.78 2.37 -11.48
CA ALA A 60 8.47 1.92 -10.13
C ALA A 60 9.73 1.48 -9.36
N VAL A 61 9.86 1.96 -8.12
CA VAL A 61 11.03 1.68 -7.28
C VAL A 61 11.01 0.24 -6.74
N LEU A 62 9.82 -0.33 -6.50
CA LEU A 62 9.66 -1.67 -5.94
C LEU A 62 8.51 -2.43 -6.63
N ILE A 63 8.73 -3.73 -6.85
CA ILE A 63 7.80 -4.60 -7.58
C ILE A 63 7.51 -5.86 -6.75
N PHE A 64 6.23 -6.14 -6.49
CA PHE A 64 5.81 -7.44 -5.98
C PHE A 64 5.78 -8.47 -7.11
N CYS A 65 6.40 -9.64 -6.93
CA CYS A 65 6.30 -10.72 -7.90
C CYS A 65 6.44 -12.11 -7.24
N HIS A 66 6.09 -13.15 -8.00
CA HIS A 66 6.30 -14.53 -7.57
C HIS A 66 7.81 -14.86 -7.57
N PRO A 67 8.34 -15.63 -6.60
CA PRO A 67 9.75 -16.01 -6.56
C PRO A 67 10.30 -16.55 -7.90
N ASP A 68 9.56 -17.44 -8.55
CA ASP A 68 9.94 -18.03 -9.85
C ASP A 68 10.11 -17.02 -10.99
N LYS A 69 9.55 -15.81 -10.82
CA LYS A 69 9.56 -14.76 -11.83
C LYS A 69 10.66 -13.73 -11.60
N ALA A 70 11.38 -13.78 -10.47
CA ALA A 70 12.40 -12.80 -10.10
C ALA A 70 13.46 -12.58 -11.20
N ASN A 71 13.89 -13.66 -11.86
CA ASN A 71 14.89 -13.62 -12.94
C ASN A 71 14.48 -12.77 -14.16
N ASN A 72 13.20 -12.46 -14.33
CA ASN A 72 12.73 -11.59 -15.41
C ASN A 72 12.94 -10.09 -15.12
N LEU A 73 13.25 -9.74 -13.86
CA LEU A 73 13.41 -8.36 -13.38
C LEU A 73 14.79 -8.19 -12.70
N PRO A 74 15.90 -8.43 -13.41
CA PRO A 74 17.23 -8.30 -12.83
C PRO A 74 17.49 -6.85 -12.38
N ASN A 75 18.22 -6.68 -11.27
CA ASN A 75 18.60 -5.38 -10.71
C ASN A 75 17.42 -4.46 -10.33
N ARG A 76 16.24 -5.02 -10.04
CA ARG A 76 15.09 -4.28 -9.50
C ARG A 76 14.94 -4.60 -8.01
N ASN A 77 14.30 -3.70 -7.27
CA ASN A 77 13.89 -4.00 -5.90
C ASN A 77 12.59 -4.81 -5.95
N LEU A 78 12.59 -5.99 -5.34
CA LEU A 78 11.54 -6.97 -5.43
C LEU A 78 11.05 -7.38 -4.05
N ILE A 79 9.73 -7.55 -3.92
CA ILE A 79 9.13 -8.35 -2.85
C ILE A 79 8.69 -9.66 -3.47
N LEU A 80 9.40 -10.73 -3.13
CA LEU A 80 9.11 -12.08 -3.56
C LEU A 80 8.05 -12.69 -2.65
N HIS A 81 6.88 -12.98 -3.21
CA HIS A 81 5.75 -13.53 -2.45
C HIS A 81 4.98 -14.56 -3.29
N PRO A 82 4.55 -15.71 -2.74
CA PRO A 82 3.79 -16.73 -3.49
C PRO A 82 2.43 -16.21 -3.97
N HIS A 83 1.91 -15.16 -3.34
CA HIS A 83 0.64 -14.50 -3.69
C HIS A 83 0.84 -12.98 -3.82
N PRO A 84 1.48 -12.48 -4.89
CA PRO A 84 1.92 -11.09 -4.97
C PRO A 84 0.76 -10.09 -4.99
N TYR A 85 -0.36 -10.42 -5.67
CA TYR A 85 -1.55 -9.56 -5.70
C TYR A 85 -2.17 -9.36 -4.31
N PHE A 86 -2.36 -10.46 -3.55
CA PHE A 86 -2.91 -10.38 -2.19
C PHE A 86 -1.98 -9.61 -1.24
N ALA A 87 -0.68 -9.84 -1.34
CA ALA A 87 0.32 -9.11 -0.55
C ALA A 87 0.29 -7.60 -0.87
N PHE A 88 0.19 -7.25 -2.16
CA PHE A 88 0.06 -5.86 -2.59
C PHE A 88 -1.24 -5.22 -2.09
N LEU A 89 -2.39 -5.90 -2.17
CA LEU A 89 -3.64 -5.35 -1.61
C LEU A 89 -3.54 -5.14 -0.09
N ARG A 90 -2.96 -6.09 0.64
CA ARG A 90 -2.72 -5.94 2.07
C ARG A 90 -1.84 -4.73 2.38
N LEU A 91 -0.80 -4.48 1.57
CA LEU A 91 0.03 -3.28 1.69
C LEU A 91 -0.82 -2.02 1.52
N VAL A 92 -1.64 -1.97 0.47
CA VAL A 92 -2.50 -0.81 0.18
C VAL A 92 -3.44 -0.53 1.35
N ASP A 93 -4.14 -1.54 1.86
CA ASP A 93 -5.07 -1.40 2.97
C ASP A 93 -4.37 -0.88 4.23
N TRP A 94 -3.25 -1.52 4.61
CA TRP A 94 -2.46 -1.08 5.77
C TRP A 94 -1.94 0.34 5.58
N TRP A 95 -1.47 0.71 4.40
CA TRP A 95 -0.93 2.04 4.14
C TRP A 95 -2.02 3.12 4.20
N ILE A 96 -3.24 2.81 3.76
CA ILE A 96 -4.41 3.67 3.95
C ILE A 96 -4.66 3.91 5.44
N GLU A 97 -4.61 2.88 6.27
CA GLU A 97 -4.78 3.02 7.73
C GLU A 97 -3.66 3.85 8.37
N GLN A 98 -2.43 3.71 7.87
CA GLN A 98 -1.28 4.48 8.35
C GLN A 98 -1.31 5.94 7.95
N ASP A 99 -1.91 6.25 6.80
CA ASP A 99 -2.03 7.60 6.25
C ASP A 99 -3.30 8.33 6.70
N ALA A 100 -4.30 7.57 7.15
CA ALA A 100 -5.55 8.12 7.66
C ALA A 100 -5.29 8.96 8.92
N GLU A 101 -5.67 10.25 8.87
CA GLU A 101 -5.90 11.02 10.07
C GLU A 101 -7.07 10.39 10.82
N LYS A 102 -6.79 9.85 12.02
CA LYS A 102 -7.87 9.34 12.87
C LYS A 102 -8.77 10.52 13.22
N PRO A 103 -10.08 10.47 12.90
CA PRO A 103 -10.98 11.52 13.33
C PRO A 103 -10.88 11.63 14.84
N ILE A 104 -10.69 12.86 15.31
CA ILE A 104 -10.70 13.14 16.74
C ILE A 104 -12.08 12.70 17.23
N PRO A 105 -12.17 11.87 18.29
CA PRO A 105 -13.45 11.50 18.86
C PRO A 105 -14.25 12.77 19.20
N GLU A 106 -15.35 12.97 18.48
CA GLU A 106 -16.18 14.16 18.57
C GLU A 106 -17.60 13.82 18.13
N ILE A 107 -18.57 14.37 18.85
CA ILE A 107 -19.97 14.36 18.42
C ILE A 107 -20.24 15.76 17.87
N HIS A 108 -20.41 15.87 16.55
CA HIS A 108 -20.65 17.16 15.93
C HIS A 108 -21.92 17.81 16.53
N PRO A 109 -21.92 19.12 16.86
CA PRO A 109 -23.03 19.76 17.56
C PRO A 109 -24.37 19.68 16.85
N THR A 110 -24.37 19.47 15.53
CA THR A 110 -25.63 19.27 14.82
C THR A 110 -26.21 17.91 15.20
N ALA A 111 -25.44 16.81 15.20
CA ALA A 111 -25.88 15.41 15.30
C ALA A 111 -27.16 15.15 16.13
N ILE A 112 -28.17 14.53 15.51
CA ILE A 112 -29.42 14.14 16.20
C ILE A 112 -29.23 12.72 16.70
N ILE A 113 -29.12 12.58 18.01
CA ILE A 113 -28.91 11.30 18.67
C ILE A 113 -30.11 11.04 19.57
N ASP A 114 -30.73 9.87 19.41
CA ASP A 114 -31.85 9.47 20.27
C ASP A 114 -31.39 9.36 21.73
N SER A 115 -32.23 9.79 22.66
CA SER A 115 -31.92 9.79 24.10
C SER A 115 -31.63 8.41 24.69
N SER A 116 -32.09 7.34 24.03
CA SER A 116 -31.86 5.95 24.44
C SER A 116 -30.58 5.34 23.87
N ALA A 117 -29.87 6.06 23.00
CA ALA A 117 -28.64 5.57 22.38
C ALA A 117 -27.50 5.48 23.40
N ILE A 118 -26.73 4.38 23.32
CA ILE A 118 -25.49 4.19 24.08
C ILE A 118 -24.33 4.37 23.11
N ILE A 119 -23.50 5.39 23.35
CA ILE A 119 -22.34 5.72 22.51
C ILE A 119 -21.09 5.15 23.18
N GLY A 120 -20.29 4.40 22.43
CA GLY A 120 -19.01 3.88 22.90
C GLY A 120 -17.93 4.96 22.99
N ASP A 121 -16.84 4.66 23.70
CA ASP A 121 -15.67 5.53 23.77
C ASP A 121 -14.96 5.63 22.41
N GLY A 122 -14.44 6.82 22.10
CA GLY A 122 -13.65 7.04 20.89
C GLY A 122 -14.45 7.17 19.59
N VAL A 123 -15.76 7.40 19.66
CA VAL A 123 -16.64 7.53 18.49
C VAL A 123 -16.58 8.94 17.90
N TYR A 124 -16.63 9.02 16.56
CA TYR A 124 -16.87 10.25 15.81
C TYR A 124 -18.27 10.21 15.18
N ILE A 125 -19.09 11.24 15.39
CA ILE A 125 -20.42 11.42 14.79
C ILE A 125 -20.42 12.71 13.98
N GLY A 126 -20.53 12.59 12.66
CA GLY A 126 -20.44 13.72 11.72
C GLY A 126 -21.70 14.62 11.67
N PRO A 127 -21.62 15.75 10.95
CA PRO A 127 -22.74 16.67 10.77
C PRO A 127 -23.88 16.05 9.95
N TYR A 128 -25.09 16.56 10.14
CA TYR A 128 -26.18 16.53 9.15
C TYR A 128 -26.48 17.94 8.65
#